data_AF-A0A2M7V6N1-F1
#
_entry.id   AF-A0A2M7V6N1-F1
#
_cell.length_a   1.000
_cell.length_b   1.000
_cell.length_c   1.000
_cell.angle_alpha   90.00
_cell.angle_beta   90.00
_cell.angle_gamma   90.00
#
_symmetry.space_group_name_H-M   'P 1'
#
loop_
_entity.id
_entity.type
_entity.pdbx_description
1 polymer ?
#
loop_
_entity_poly.entity_id
_entity_poly.type
_entity_poly.pdbx_seq_one_letter_code
_entity_poly.pdbx_strand_id
1 'polypeptide(L)'
;MRQVLSLSLPQQTTKEIKKKAKQKGFASVSSYIKYLFEADNDVISVAQLLKDVEETERDYEEGKCIQAASITEALKIYDSK
;
A
#
# COMPACT_ATOMS: atom_id res chain seq x y z
N MET A 1 28.67 5.10 -0.28
CA MET A 1 29.30 3.89 0.30
C MET A 1 28.24 2.82 0.44
N ARG A 2 28.55 1.54 0.17
CA ARG A 2 27.62 0.44 0.44
C ARG A 2 27.83 -0.06 1.86
N GLN A 3 26.74 -0.30 2.58
CA GLN A 3 26.75 -0.96 3.89
C GLN A 3 26.07 -2.32 3.79
N VAL A 4 26.54 -3.28 4.59
CA VAL A 4 25.99 -4.63 4.65
C VAL A 4 25.12 -4.75 5.89
N LEU A 5 23.86 -5.14 5.71
CA LEU A 5 22.96 -5.48 6.81
C LEU A 5 22.96 -7.00 7.01
N SER A 6 23.31 -7.44 8.21
CA SER A 6 23.22 -8.85 8.62
C SER A 6 22.14 -9.00 9.70
N LEU A 7 21.25 -9.98 9.52
CA LEU A 7 20.14 -10.24 10.43
C LEU A 7 20.17 -11.69 10.89
N SER A 8 20.20 -11.90 12.21
CA SER A 8 20.04 -13.22 12.82
C SER A 8 18.56 -13.48 13.09
N LEU A 9 17.99 -14.47 12.42
CA LEU A 9 16.58 -14.83 12.52
C LEU A 9 16.41 -16.33 12.72
N PRO A 10 15.32 -16.79 13.36
CA PRO A 10 14.99 -18.21 13.43
C PRO A 10 14.99 -18.86 12.04
N GLN A 11 15.36 -20.14 11.97
CA GLN A 11 15.46 -20.87 10.70
C GLN A 11 14.13 -20.86 9.95
N GLN A 12 13.01 -21.04 10.66
CA GLN A 12 11.68 -21.06 10.06
C GLN A 12 11.33 -19.71 9.44
N THR A 13 11.57 -18.61 10.15
CA THR A 13 11.37 -17.24 9.65
C THR A 13 12.20 -16.99 8.38
N THR A 14 13.45 -17.44 8.37
CA THR A 14 14.35 -17.29 7.21
C THR A 14 13.82 -18.06 5.99
N LYS A 15 13.28 -19.27 6.18
CA LYS A 15 12.67 -20.08 5.11
C LYS A 15 11.44 -19.37 4.53
N GLU A 16 10.56 -18.86 5.38
CA GLU A 16 9.35 -18.14 4.96
C GLU A 16 9.69 -16.87 4.18
N ILE A 17 10.67 -16.07 4.63
CA ILE A 17 11.10 -14.87 3.91
C ILE A 17 11.60 -15.23 2.50
N LYS A 18 12.45 -16.25 2.38
CA LYS A 18 12.96 -16.73 1.07
C LYS A 18 11.83 -17.21 0.16
N LYS A 19 10.87 -17.95 0.72
CA LYS A 19 9.69 -18.43 -0.02
C LYS A 19 8.85 -17.26 -0.54
N LYS A 20 8.52 -16.28 0.32
CA LYS A 20 7.75 -15.10 -0.06
C LYS A 20 8.45 -14.25 -1.13
N ALA A 21 9.76 -14.03 -0.98
CA ALA A 21 10.55 -13.31 -1.98
C ALA A 21 10.44 -13.97 -3.37
N LYS A 22 10.59 -15.30 -3.45
CA LYS A 22 10.44 -16.05 -4.70
C LYS A 22 9.01 -16.01 -5.25
N GLN A 23 8.01 -16.24 -4.40
CA GLN A 23 6.60 -16.24 -4.81
C GLN A 23 6.14 -14.90 -5.37
N LYS A 24 6.67 -13.80 -4.83
CA LYS A 24 6.38 -12.44 -5.30
C LYS A 24 7.30 -11.98 -6.44
N GLY A 25 8.14 -12.87 -6.99
CA GLY A 25 8.95 -12.59 -8.18
C GLY A 25 10.21 -11.75 -7.94
N PHE A 26 10.68 -11.62 -6.70
CA PHE A 26 11.89 -10.85 -6.41
C PHE A 26 13.16 -11.63 -6.77
N ALA A 27 14.12 -10.96 -7.39
CA ALA A 27 15.41 -11.53 -7.77
C ALA A 27 16.27 -11.97 -6.56
N SER A 28 16.05 -11.37 -5.39
CA SER A 28 16.76 -11.71 -4.16
C SER A 28 15.94 -11.39 -2.90
N VAL A 29 16.35 -11.96 -1.77
CA VAL A 29 15.80 -11.58 -0.46
C VAL A 29 16.10 -10.12 -0.14
N SER A 30 17.30 -9.63 -0.48
CA SER A 30 17.67 -8.23 -0.23
C SER A 30 16.80 -7.24 -1.02
N SER A 31 16.46 -7.54 -2.28
CA SER A 31 15.52 -6.70 -3.04
C SER A 31 14.11 -6.75 -2.46
N TYR A 32 13.68 -7.90 -1.94
CA TYR A 32 12.39 -8.01 -1.27
C TYR A 32 12.35 -7.19 0.02
N ILE A 33 13.40 -7.26 0.86
CA ILE A 33 13.48 -6.48 2.09
C ILE A 33 13.54 -4.98 1.80
N LYS A 34 14.29 -4.54 0.77
CA LYS A 34 14.32 -3.14 0.35
C LYS A 34 12.94 -2.63 -0.04
N TYR A 35 12.23 -3.40 -0.86
CA TYR A 35 10.85 -3.08 -1.24
C TYR A 35 9.95 -2.95 -0.01
N LEU A 36 10.03 -3.87 0.95
CA LEU A 36 9.24 -3.79 2.18
C LEU A 36 9.57 -2.54 3.01
N PHE A 37 10.85 -2.19 3.10
CA PHE A 37 11.28 -0.98 3.82
C PHE A 37 10.77 0.29 3.14
N GLU A 38 10.80 0.36 1.81
CA GLU A 38 10.25 1.48 1.05
C GLU A 38 8.72 1.54 1.21
N ALA A 39 8.04 0.40 1.10
CA ALA A 39 6.59 0.29 1.27
C ALA A 39 6.13 0.70 2.68
N ASP A 40 6.93 0.44 3.71
CA ASP A 40 6.64 0.88 5.09
C ASP A 40 6.68 2.41 5.26
N ASN A 41 7.41 3.11 4.39
CA ASN A 41 7.41 4.58 4.35
C ASN A 41 6.28 5.16 3.49
N ASP A 42 5.65 4.34 2.66
CA ASP A 42 4.55 4.73 1.74
C ASP A 42 3.17 4.33 2.29
N VAL A 43 3.08 4.07 3.59
CA VAL A 43 1.80 3.76 4.25
C VAL A 43 1.18 5.06 4.73
N ILE A 44 -0.08 5.29 4.37
CA ILE A 44 -0.82 6.45 4.90
C ILE A 44 -0.89 6.33 6.42
N SER A 45 -0.67 7.44 7.13
CA SER A 45 -0.80 7.42 8.58
C SER A 45 -2.24 7.11 8.99
N VAL A 46 -2.43 6.44 10.12
CA VAL A 46 -3.77 6.16 10.67
C VAL A 46 -4.56 7.46 10.88
N ALA A 47 -3.89 8.54 11.31
CA ALA A 47 -4.52 9.84 11.49
C ALA A 47 -5.03 10.43 10.16
N GLN A 48 -4.24 10.30 9.08
CA GLN A 48 -4.67 10.75 7.75
C GLN A 48 -5.84 9.90 7.24
N LEU A 49 -5.78 8.57 7.42
CA LEU A 49 -6.89 7.67 7.04
C LEU A 49 -8.19 8.06 7.73
N LEU A 50 -8.15 8.31 9.05
CA LEU A 50 -9.33 8.72 9.81
C LEU A 50 -9.88 10.05 9.31
N LYS A 51 -9.01 11.02 9.06
CA LYS A 51 -9.40 12.31 8.50
C LYS A 51 -10.09 12.16 7.15
N ASP A 52 -9.54 11.34 6.26
CA ASP A 52 -10.10 11.11 4.92
C ASP A 52 -11.50 10.47 5.00
N VAL A 53 -11.71 9.56 5.96
CA VAL A 53 -13.02 8.95 6.22
C VAL A 53 -14.02 9.98 6.73
N GLU A 54 -13.65 10.77 7.74
CA GLU A 54 -14.53 11.82 8.29
C GLU A 54 -14.91 12.89 7.24
N GLU A 55 -13.96 13.25 6.37
CA GLU A 55 -14.21 14.18 5.27
C GLU A 55 -15.14 13.57 4.22
N THR A 56 -14.94 12.30 3.88
CA THR A 56 -15.81 11.57 2.94
C THR A 56 -17.24 11.43 3.47
N GLU A 57 -17.42 11.11 4.76
CA GLU A 57 -18.74 11.02 5.39
C GLU A 57 -19.46 12.37 5.32
N ARG A 58 -18.75 13.46 5.61
CA ARG A 58 -19.31 14.82 5.52
C ARG A 58 -19.68 15.21 4.10
N ASP A 59 -18.82 14.92 3.12
CA ASP A 59 -19.11 15.22 1.72
C ASP A 59 -20.32 14.42 1.22
N TYR A 60 -20.53 13.21 1.73
CA TYR A 60 -21.72 12.41 1.45
C TYR A 60 -22.98 13.04 2.05
N GLU A 61 -22.95 13.42 3.33
CA GLU A 61 -24.06 14.08 4.02
C GLU A 61 -24.43 15.43 3.38
N GLU A 62 -23.43 16.18 2.94
CA GLU A 62 -23.59 17.47 2.27
C GLU A 62 -23.97 17.35 0.78
N GLY A 63 -24.10 16.12 0.26
CA GLY A 63 -24.50 15.87 -1.13
C GLY A 63 -23.45 16.28 -2.17
N LYS A 64 -22.18 16.39 -1.77
CA LYS A 64 -21.04 16.71 -2.66
C LYS A 64 -20.52 15.50 -3.43
N CYS A 65 -20.98 14.30 -3.10
CA CYS A 65 -20.61 13.08 -3.81
C CYS A 65 -21.20 13.03 -5.23
N ILE A 66 -20.47 12.40 -6.14
CA ILE A 66 -20.97 12.11 -7.50
C ILE A 66 -21.86 10.86 -7.42
N GLN A 67 -23.12 11.02 -7.80
CA GLN A 67 -23.99 9.87 -8.02
C GLN A 67 -23.79 9.36 -9.45
N ALA A 68 -23.32 8.12 -9.58
CA ALA A 68 -23.16 7.44 -10.85
C ALA A 68 -23.94 6.12 -10.81
N ALA A 69 -24.60 5.74 -11.91
CA ALA A 69 -25.37 4.50 -11.99
C ALA A 69 -24.49 3.26 -12.07
N SER A 70 -23.19 3.43 -12.36
CA SER A 70 -22.20 2.36 -12.39
C SER A 70 -20.78 2.87 -12.15
N ILE A 71 -19.87 1.96 -11.80
CA ILE A 71 -18.43 2.26 -11.68
C ILE A 71 -17.86 2.82 -12.99
N THR A 72 -18.26 2.26 -14.14
CA THR A 72 -17.80 2.73 -15.45
C THR A 72 -18.20 4.17 -15.72
N GLU A 73 -19.40 4.57 -15.31
CA GLU A 73 -19.85 5.95 -15.41
C GLU A 73 -19.10 6.86 -14.43
N ALA A 74 -18.88 6.42 -13.19
CA ALA A 74 -18.10 7.15 -12.20
C ALA A 74 -16.68 7.47 -12.71
N LEU A 75 -16.01 6.50 -13.33
CA LEU A 75 -14.67 6.68 -13.91
C LEU A 75 -14.66 7.69 -15.06
N LYS A 76 -15.67 7.67 -15.94
CA LYS A 76 -15.79 8.66 -17.01
C LYS A 76 -15.98 10.08 -16.48
N ILE A 77 -16.76 10.24 -15.41
CA ILE A 77 -16.98 11.54 -14.77
C ILE A 77 -15.68 12.04 -14.10
N TYR A 78 -14.89 11.14 -13.52
CA TYR A 78 -13.60 11.48 -12.93
C TYR A 78 -12.56 11.90 -13.96
N ASP A 79 -12.40 11.13 -15.05
CA ASP A 79 -11.40 11.40 -16.10
C ASP A 79 -11.72 12.66 -16.94
N SER A 80 -12.93 13.20 -16.82
CA SER A 80 -13.38 14.41 -17.52
C SER A 80 -13.27 15.70 -16.69
N LYS A 81 -12.82 15.59 -15.43
CA LYS A 81 -12.47 16.73 -14.57
C LYS A 81 -10.98 17.05 -14.64
#